data_AF-A0A970IWB7-F1
#
_entry.id   AF-A0A970IWB7-F1
#
_cell.length_a   1.000
_cell.length_b   1.000
_cell.length_c   1.000
_cell.angle_alpha   90.00
_cell.angle_beta   90.00
_cell.angle_gamma   90.00
#
_symmetry.space_group_name_H-M   'P 1'
#
loop_
_entity.id
_entity.type
_entity.pdbx_description
1 polymer ?
#
loop_
_entity_poly.entity_id
_entity_poly.type
_entity_poly.pdbx_seq_one_letter_code
_entity_poly.pdbx_strand_id
1 'polypeptide(L)'
;MNDLIRQTTIAGLLHDIGKVLHRGISVDGRAHSISGYDFLKEFIKEEAILEAVRYHHYQDLSLSKIDDSSLAYIIYLADNISSGADRRKIEGGEISGFDRNRTLESVYNLLNNSNRKDAYNVSSIGNKIMYPDKIDNYAAGDDYNRLIFSLREGLRGIDFSSEYINSLIEICEAYLSYIPSSTYLKEVSDISLFDHSKLTAAFAVNILLYLNENKRKDHKTELFLNSASFYNEKAFQIFSCDISGIQQFIYNISSKRALKSLRSRSFYLEILLENLIDEILSFNHLYRTNIIYTGGGHAYLLLPNINTVKKNIQTAIDSANYKLMELFKD
;
A
#
# COMPACT_ATOMS: atom_id res chain seq x y z
N MET A 1 -4.62 15.56 14.64
CA MET A 1 -3.53 15.05 13.79
C MET A 1 -3.67 13.56 13.58
N ASN A 2 -3.73 12.76 14.65
CA ASN A 2 -3.90 11.30 14.55
C ASN A 2 -5.15 10.88 13.76
N ASP A 3 -6.29 11.57 13.93
CA ASP A 3 -7.50 11.31 13.13
C ASP A 3 -7.30 11.58 11.64
N LEU A 4 -6.61 12.68 11.26
CA LEU A 4 -6.32 12.99 9.86
C LEU A 4 -5.37 11.95 9.26
N ILE A 5 -4.38 11.48 10.01
CA ILE A 5 -3.48 10.41 9.55
C ILE A 5 -4.27 9.13 9.31
N ARG A 6 -5.16 8.75 10.24
CA ARG A 6 -6.06 7.60 10.09
C ARG A 6 -6.94 7.74 8.86
N GLN A 7 -7.68 8.84 8.74
CA GLN A 7 -8.58 9.10 7.61
C GLN A 7 -7.84 9.08 6.27
N THR A 8 -6.66 9.70 6.20
CA THR A 8 -5.81 9.71 4.99
C THR A 8 -5.32 8.31 4.64
N THR A 9 -4.94 7.51 5.64
CA THR A 9 -4.52 6.12 5.42
C THR A 9 -5.65 5.27 4.86
N ILE A 10 -6.85 5.37 5.46
CA ILE A 10 -8.05 4.64 4.99
C ILE A 10 -8.43 5.08 3.59
N ALA A 11 -8.46 6.39 3.33
CA ALA A 11 -8.79 6.94 2.02
C ALA A 11 -7.80 6.45 0.95
N GLY A 12 -6.49 6.47 1.24
CA GLY A 12 -5.48 5.95 0.31
C GLY A 12 -5.61 4.45 0.05
N LEU A 13 -5.93 3.65 1.07
CA LEU A 13 -6.14 2.20 0.92
C LEU A 13 -7.38 1.87 0.08
N LEU A 14 -8.43 2.70 0.14
CA LEU A 14 -9.75 2.38 -0.41
C LEU A 14 -10.17 3.23 -1.61
N HIS A 15 -9.38 4.24 -2.03
CA HIS A 15 -9.73 5.17 -3.11
C HIS A 15 -10.18 4.47 -4.40
N ASP A 16 -9.50 3.37 -4.74
CA ASP A 16 -9.70 2.62 -5.97
C ASP A 16 -10.55 1.36 -5.81
N ILE A 17 -11.21 1.16 -4.66
CA ILE A 17 -12.02 -0.05 -4.41
C ILE A 17 -13.14 -0.23 -5.44
N GLY A 18 -13.62 0.88 -6.02
CA GLY A 18 -14.59 0.86 -7.10
C GLY A 18 -14.13 0.12 -8.35
N LYS A 19 -12.82 0.01 -8.60
CA LYS A 19 -12.27 -0.77 -9.73
C LYS A 19 -12.64 -2.25 -9.62
N VAL A 20 -12.77 -2.79 -8.41
CA VAL A 20 -13.21 -4.17 -8.17
C VAL A 20 -14.69 -4.32 -8.50
N LEU A 21 -15.52 -3.39 -8.01
CA LEU A 21 -16.98 -3.38 -8.24
C LEU A 21 -17.30 -3.31 -9.74
N HIS A 22 -16.54 -2.50 -10.46
CA HIS A 22 -16.60 -2.35 -11.91
C HIS A 22 -16.26 -3.59 -12.70
N ARG A 23 -15.78 -4.67 -12.09
CA ARG A 23 -15.39 -5.91 -12.79
C ARG A 23 -16.35 -7.08 -12.54
N GLY A 24 -17.29 -6.96 -11.59
CA GLY A 24 -18.35 -7.95 -11.33
C GLY A 24 -19.45 -8.00 -12.40
N ILE A 25 -20.29 -9.03 -12.44
CA ILE A 25 -21.27 -9.21 -13.54
C ILE A 25 -22.35 -8.12 -13.55
N SER A 26 -22.77 -7.65 -12.37
CA SER A 26 -23.77 -6.58 -12.25
C SER A 26 -23.09 -5.22 -12.40
N VAL A 27 -22.92 -4.77 -13.63
CA VAL A 27 -22.13 -3.58 -13.98
C VAL A 27 -22.78 -2.33 -13.40
N ASP A 28 -22.10 -1.68 -12.46
CA ASP A 28 -22.29 -0.26 -12.23
C ASP A 28 -21.51 0.49 -13.32
N GLY A 29 -22.23 1.02 -14.32
CA GLY A 29 -21.64 1.73 -15.46
C GLY A 29 -21.17 3.15 -15.15
N ARG A 30 -21.29 3.60 -13.89
CA ARG A 30 -20.80 4.91 -13.43
C ARG A 30 -19.28 4.89 -13.27
N ALA A 31 -18.64 6.03 -13.04
CA ALA A 31 -17.21 6.08 -12.73
C ALA A 31 -16.86 5.32 -11.44
N HIS A 32 -15.66 4.74 -11.34
CA HIS A 32 -15.31 3.88 -10.21
C HIS A 32 -15.20 4.65 -8.89
N SER A 33 -14.85 5.94 -8.96
CA SER A 33 -14.89 6.86 -7.81
C SER A 33 -16.31 6.99 -7.23
N ILE A 34 -17.36 6.93 -8.06
CA ILE A 34 -18.76 6.95 -7.64
C ILE A 34 -19.16 5.62 -7.02
N SER A 35 -18.86 4.51 -7.69
CA SER A 35 -19.20 3.17 -7.21
C SER A 35 -18.50 2.85 -5.88
N GLY A 36 -17.22 3.21 -5.76
CA GLY A 36 -16.46 3.06 -4.52
C GLY A 36 -17.03 3.89 -3.38
N TYR A 37 -17.37 5.15 -3.64
CA TYR A 37 -18.03 6.03 -2.66
C TYR A 37 -19.35 5.44 -2.13
N ASP A 38 -20.24 5.01 -3.03
CA ASP A 38 -21.53 4.45 -2.63
C ASP A 38 -21.39 3.13 -1.87
N PHE A 39 -20.44 2.28 -2.26
CA PHE A 39 -20.15 1.03 -1.56
C PHE A 39 -19.61 1.28 -0.14
N LEU A 40 -18.65 2.21 0.00
CA LEU A 40 -18.01 2.47 1.29
C LEU A 40 -18.93 3.16 2.30
N LYS A 41 -19.96 3.87 1.83
CA LYS A 41 -21.01 4.44 2.70
C LYS A 41 -21.75 3.41 3.55
N GLU A 42 -21.76 2.14 3.14
CA GLU A 42 -22.32 1.06 3.95
C GLU A 42 -21.55 0.86 5.27
N PHE A 43 -20.28 1.26 5.33
CA PHE A 43 -19.36 0.95 6.44
C PHE A 43 -18.78 2.20 7.11
N ILE A 44 -18.50 3.25 6.33
CA ILE A 44 -17.81 4.47 6.78
C ILE A 44 -18.78 5.65 6.77
N LYS A 45 -18.84 6.41 7.87
CA LYS A 45 -19.67 7.61 8.01
C LYS A 45 -18.89 8.92 7.89
N GLU A 46 -17.57 8.83 7.87
CA GLU A 46 -16.69 10.00 7.89
C GLU A 46 -16.58 10.60 6.48
N GLU A 47 -17.20 11.76 6.29
CA GLU A 47 -17.25 12.43 4.98
C GLU A 47 -15.85 12.75 4.43
N ALA A 48 -14.86 13.05 5.27
CA ALA A 48 -13.50 13.31 4.79
C ALA A 48 -12.87 12.11 4.04
N ILE A 49 -13.16 10.88 4.47
CA ILE A 49 -12.70 9.66 3.80
C ILE A 49 -13.49 9.47 2.50
N LEU A 50 -14.82 9.54 2.59
CA LEU A 50 -15.70 9.31 1.46
C LEU A 50 -15.50 10.35 0.35
N GLU A 51 -15.31 11.62 0.69
CA GLU A 51 -14.99 12.72 -0.22
C GLU A 51 -13.68 12.45 -0.96
N ALA A 52 -12.64 12.00 -0.24
CA ALA A 52 -11.36 11.66 -0.86
C ALA A 52 -11.49 10.48 -1.85
N VAL A 53 -12.29 9.46 -1.53
CA VAL A 53 -12.61 8.38 -2.47
C VAL A 53 -13.40 8.89 -3.67
N ARG A 54 -14.38 9.79 -3.47
CA ARG A 54 -15.24 10.29 -4.54
C ARG A 54 -14.51 11.19 -5.53
N TYR A 55 -13.55 11.98 -5.06
CA TYR A 55 -12.92 13.03 -5.84
C TYR A 55 -11.42 12.84 -6.09
N HIS A 56 -10.85 11.63 -6.01
CA HIS A 56 -9.40 11.46 -6.24
C HIS A 56 -8.96 11.59 -7.72
N HIS A 57 -9.87 11.76 -8.69
CA HIS A 57 -9.51 11.98 -10.11
C HIS A 57 -9.44 13.45 -10.47
N TYR A 58 -8.58 13.80 -11.43
CA TYR A 58 -8.43 15.19 -11.91
C TYR A 58 -9.75 15.83 -12.31
N GLN A 59 -10.55 15.13 -13.13
CA GLN A 59 -11.82 15.65 -13.64
C GLN A 59 -12.81 15.89 -12.48
N ASP A 60 -12.89 14.95 -11.55
CA ASP A 60 -13.73 15.05 -10.35
C ASP A 60 -13.31 16.25 -9.47
N LEU A 61 -12.01 16.43 -9.20
CA LEU A 61 -11.50 17.58 -8.44
C LEU A 61 -11.75 18.91 -9.12
N SER A 62 -11.48 19.00 -10.43
CA SER A 62 -11.55 20.25 -11.19
C SER A 62 -12.95 20.88 -11.19
N LEU A 63 -13.98 20.05 -11.08
CA LEU A 63 -15.39 20.46 -11.06
C LEU A 63 -15.98 20.51 -9.65
N SER A 64 -15.24 20.04 -8.64
CA SER A 64 -15.70 19.98 -7.25
C SER A 64 -15.73 21.36 -6.58
N LYS A 65 -16.52 21.47 -5.51
CA LYS A 65 -16.56 22.62 -4.60
C LYS A 65 -16.18 22.22 -3.17
N ILE A 66 -15.32 21.21 -3.06
CA ILE A 66 -14.80 20.74 -1.77
C ILE A 66 -13.83 21.76 -1.19
N ASP A 67 -13.60 21.68 0.12
CA ASP A 67 -12.71 22.59 0.82
C ASP A 67 -11.27 22.50 0.28
N ASP A 68 -10.57 23.62 0.18
CA ASP A 68 -9.20 23.68 -0.37
C ASP A 68 -8.19 22.88 0.50
N SER A 69 -8.54 22.55 1.75
CA SER A 69 -7.79 21.66 2.65
C SER A 69 -8.25 20.19 2.63
N SER A 70 -9.12 19.81 1.69
CA SER A 70 -9.63 18.43 1.58
C SER A 70 -8.52 17.40 1.38
N LEU A 71 -8.68 16.23 1.99
CA LEU A 71 -7.82 15.06 1.80
C LEU A 71 -7.85 14.56 0.36
N ALA A 72 -8.89 14.86 -0.43
CA ALA A 72 -9.00 14.45 -1.82
C ALA A 72 -7.81 14.94 -2.67
N TYR A 73 -7.29 16.15 -2.40
CA TYR A 73 -6.12 16.68 -3.09
C TYR A 73 -4.83 15.92 -2.75
N ILE A 74 -4.71 15.44 -1.50
CA ILE A 74 -3.60 14.61 -1.05
C ILE A 74 -3.68 13.24 -1.72
N ILE A 75 -4.86 12.58 -1.70
CA ILE A 75 -5.06 11.27 -2.32
C ILE A 75 -4.82 11.34 -3.83
N TYR A 76 -5.31 12.36 -4.51
CA TYR A 76 -5.06 12.58 -5.94
C TYR A 76 -3.57 12.63 -6.28
N LEU A 77 -2.79 13.41 -5.54
CA LEU A 77 -1.36 13.50 -5.81
C LEU A 77 -0.64 12.20 -5.47
N ALA A 78 -1.00 11.56 -4.35
CA ALA A 78 -0.43 10.28 -3.94
C ALA A 78 -0.71 9.15 -4.94
N ASP A 79 -1.93 9.06 -5.46
CA ASP A 79 -2.29 8.13 -6.53
C ASP A 79 -1.47 8.42 -7.79
N ASN A 80 -1.32 9.67 -8.20
CA ASN A 80 -0.48 10.01 -9.34
C ASN A 80 0.99 9.61 -9.17
N ILE A 81 1.55 9.73 -7.96
CA ILE A 81 2.92 9.28 -7.65
C ILE A 81 3.00 7.75 -7.74
N SER A 82 2.04 7.02 -7.14
CA SER A 82 1.99 5.55 -7.18
C SER A 82 1.79 5.04 -8.60
N SER A 83 0.77 5.54 -9.30
CA SER A 83 0.50 5.26 -10.71
C SER A 83 1.70 5.60 -11.60
N GLY A 84 2.42 6.70 -11.34
CA GLY A 84 3.63 7.06 -12.08
C GLY A 84 4.74 6.00 -11.98
N ALA A 85 4.86 5.33 -10.82
CA ALA A 85 5.75 4.19 -10.63
C ALA A 85 5.24 2.92 -11.33
N ASP A 86 3.93 2.77 -11.46
CA ASP A 86 3.28 1.59 -12.05
C ASP A 86 3.32 1.58 -13.59
N ARG A 87 3.25 2.76 -14.23
CA ARG A 87 3.09 2.87 -15.69
C ARG A 87 4.34 2.41 -16.47
N ARG A 88 4.35 1.14 -16.85
CA ARG A 88 5.26 0.58 -17.86
C ARG A 88 4.57 0.49 -19.21
N LYS A 89 4.86 1.43 -20.12
CA LYS A 89 4.30 1.42 -21.48
C LYS A 89 4.87 0.26 -22.30
N ILE A 90 4.00 -0.42 -23.03
CA ILE A 90 4.40 -1.44 -24.01
C ILE A 90 4.77 -0.71 -25.31
N GLU A 91 6.05 -0.75 -25.71
CA GLU A 91 6.51 -0.18 -26.98
C GLU A 91 5.83 -0.88 -28.18
N GLY A 92 5.31 -0.10 -29.11
CA GLY A 92 4.61 -0.62 -30.30
C GLY A 92 3.18 -1.14 -30.05
N GLY A 93 2.59 -0.92 -28.87
CA GLY A 93 1.21 -1.33 -28.57
C GLY A 93 0.17 -0.62 -29.45
N GLU A 94 -0.37 -1.33 -30.43
CA GLU A 94 -1.38 -0.82 -31.39
C GLU A 94 -2.76 -0.61 -30.75
N ILE A 95 -3.07 -1.35 -29.67
CA ILE A 95 -4.41 -1.39 -29.07
C ILE A 95 -4.51 -0.37 -27.93
N SER A 96 -5.45 0.57 -28.04
CA SER A 96 -5.84 1.49 -26.97
C SER A 96 -7.18 1.08 -26.37
N GLY A 97 -7.30 1.10 -25.05
CA GLY A 97 -8.55 0.81 -24.35
C GLY A 97 -8.31 0.10 -23.02
N PHE A 98 -9.41 -0.25 -22.35
CA PHE A 98 -9.40 -1.01 -21.12
C PHE A 98 -10.03 -2.38 -21.35
N ASP A 99 -9.39 -3.43 -20.85
CA ASP A 99 -9.96 -4.79 -20.85
C ASP A 99 -10.37 -5.19 -19.44
N ARG A 100 -11.68 -5.31 -19.22
CA ARG A 100 -12.28 -5.65 -17.93
C ARG A 100 -11.87 -7.03 -17.43
N ASN A 101 -11.60 -7.97 -18.34
CA ASN A 101 -11.21 -9.34 -18.00
C ASN A 101 -9.69 -9.47 -17.83
N ARG A 102 -8.93 -8.39 -18.00
CA ARG A 102 -7.49 -8.42 -17.82
C ARG A 102 -7.13 -8.81 -16.40
N THR A 103 -6.25 -9.80 -16.29
CA THR A 103 -5.74 -10.37 -15.05
C THR A 103 -4.41 -9.74 -14.67
N LEU A 104 -4.02 -9.88 -13.39
CA LEU A 104 -2.70 -9.51 -12.91
C LEU A 104 -1.64 -10.42 -13.57
N GLU A 105 -0.68 -9.81 -14.25
CA GLU A 105 0.45 -10.48 -14.88
C GLU A 105 1.56 -10.73 -13.84
N SER A 106 2.32 -11.80 -14.04
CA SER A 106 3.49 -12.08 -13.22
C SER A 106 4.59 -11.05 -13.46
N VAL A 107 5.11 -10.43 -12.39
CA VAL A 107 6.31 -9.57 -12.45
C VAL A 107 7.52 -10.29 -13.07
N TYR A 108 7.58 -11.63 -12.97
CA TYR A 108 8.64 -12.43 -13.57
C TYR A 108 8.56 -12.52 -15.10
N ASN A 109 7.46 -12.08 -15.72
CA ASN A 109 7.38 -11.95 -17.18
C ASN A 109 8.39 -10.92 -17.72
N LEU A 110 8.76 -9.93 -16.90
CA LEU A 110 9.69 -8.86 -17.28
C LEU A 110 11.14 -9.14 -16.87
N LEU A 111 11.38 -10.17 -16.06
CA LEU A 111 12.71 -10.48 -15.53
C LEU A 111 13.46 -11.43 -16.46
N ASN A 112 14.79 -11.32 -16.49
CA ASN A 112 15.70 -12.22 -17.21
C ASN A 112 15.41 -12.37 -18.71
N ASN A 113 14.97 -11.31 -19.39
CA ASN A 113 14.60 -11.34 -20.83
C ASN A 113 13.57 -12.43 -21.17
N SER A 114 12.65 -12.70 -20.23
CA SER A 114 11.57 -13.65 -20.41
C SER A 114 10.57 -13.16 -21.47
N ASN A 115 9.99 -14.11 -22.22
CA ASN A 115 8.86 -13.88 -23.12
C ASN A 115 7.58 -14.55 -22.61
N ARG A 116 7.55 -14.88 -21.31
CA ARG A 116 6.37 -15.48 -20.66
C ARG A 116 5.25 -14.45 -20.55
N LYS A 117 4.04 -14.96 -20.41
CA LYS A 117 2.80 -14.18 -20.25
C LYS A 117 1.94 -14.81 -19.16
N ASP A 118 2.57 -15.30 -18.11
CA ASP A 118 1.84 -15.94 -17.03
C ASP A 118 1.08 -14.87 -16.25
N ALA A 119 -0.11 -15.22 -15.78
CA ALA A 119 -0.98 -14.35 -15.04
C ALA A 119 -1.68 -15.11 -13.91
N TYR A 120 -2.27 -14.37 -12.98
CA TYR A 120 -2.99 -14.89 -11.83
C TYR A 120 -4.50 -14.87 -12.10
N ASN A 121 -5.19 -15.95 -11.73
CA ASN A 121 -6.65 -15.94 -11.68
C ASN A 121 -7.14 -14.97 -10.60
N VAL A 122 -8.31 -14.38 -10.81
CA VAL A 122 -8.94 -13.51 -9.83
C VAL A 122 -9.36 -14.35 -8.63
N SER A 123 -8.80 -14.02 -7.47
CA SER A 123 -9.08 -14.73 -6.23
C SER A 123 -8.63 -13.91 -5.02
N SER A 124 -9.10 -14.30 -3.84
CA SER A 124 -8.49 -13.87 -2.59
C SER A 124 -7.26 -14.71 -2.27
N ILE A 125 -6.35 -14.16 -1.45
CA ILE A 125 -5.33 -14.95 -0.77
C ILE A 125 -6.04 -16.02 0.06
N GLY A 126 -5.61 -17.26 -0.09
CA GLY A 126 -6.11 -18.39 0.67
C GLY A 126 -4.99 -19.31 1.12
N ASN A 127 -5.34 -20.46 1.68
CA ASN A 127 -4.37 -21.40 2.24
C ASN A 127 -3.47 -22.09 1.19
N LYS A 128 -3.82 -21.98 -0.09
CA LYS A 128 -3.03 -22.53 -1.21
C LYS A 128 -2.37 -21.38 -1.96
N ILE A 129 -1.07 -21.50 -2.17
CA ILE A 129 -0.30 -20.57 -2.99
C ILE A 129 -0.86 -20.61 -4.41
N MET A 130 -1.24 -19.44 -4.93
CA MET A 130 -1.63 -19.30 -6.33
C MET A 130 -0.39 -19.00 -7.17
N TYR A 131 -0.01 -19.94 -8.02
CA TYR A 131 1.05 -19.73 -8.99
C TYR A 131 0.47 -19.08 -10.25
N PRO A 132 1.21 -18.15 -10.89
CA PRO A 132 0.80 -17.63 -12.17
C PRO A 132 0.97 -18.71 -13.24
N ASP A 133 0.04 -18.77 -14.18
CA ASP A 133 0.09 -19.71 -15.31
C ASP A 133 -0.42 -19.01 -16.58
N LYS A 134 -0.36 -19.69 -17.72
CA LYS A 134 -0.98 -19.22 -18.96
C LYS A 134 -2.50 -19.23 -18.79
N ILE A 135 -3.10 -18.06 -18.94
CA ILE A 135 -4.54 -17.86 -18.86
C ILE A 135 -5.08 -17.59 -20.27
N ASP A 136 -5.84 -18.54 -20.82
CA ASP A 136 -6.52 -18.42 -22.11
C ASP A 136 -8.05 -18.36 -21.90
N ASN A 137 -8.72 -17.41 -22.55
CA ASN A 137 -10.19 -17.26 -22.54
C ASN A 137 -10.85 -17.24 -21.14
N TYR A 138 -10.30 -16.44 -20.21
CA TYR A 138 -10.79 -16.33 -18.85
C TYR A 138 -11.91 -15.30 -18.69
N ALA A 139 -13.06 -15.75 -18.19
CA ALA A 139 -14.21 -14.92 -17.87
C ALA A 139 -14.26 -14.63 -16.36
N ALA A 140 -13.61 -13.55 -15.93
CA ALA A 140 -13.39 -13.24 -14.51
C ALA A 140 -14.65 -12.77 -13.74
N GLY A 141 -15.78 -12.55 -14.41
CA GLY A 141 -16.95 -11.88 -13.80
C GLY A 141 -17.51 -12.57 -12.56
N ASP A 142 -17.65 -13.90 -12.58
CA ASP A 142 -18.13 -14.68 -11.43
C ASP A 142 -17.11 -14.66 -10.27
N ASP A 143 -15.82 -14.69 -10.59
CA ASP A 143 -14.74 -14.59 -9.60
C ASP A 143 -14.75 -13.24 -8.91
N TYR A 144 -14.93 -12.14 -9.66
CA TYR A 144 -15.11 -10.81 -9.08
C TYR A 144 -16.36 -10.74 -8.19
N ASN A 145 -17.49 -11.36 -8.56
CA ASN A 145 -18.68 -11.36 -7.70
C ASN A 145 -18.42 -12.05 -6.35
N ARG A 146 -17.74 -13.21 -6.36
CA ARG A 146 -17.33 -13.92 -5.13
C ARG A 146 -16.37 -13.09 -4.29
N LEU A 147 -15.42 -12.43 -4.94
CA LEU A 147 -14.45 -11.54 -4.30
C LEU A 147 -15.14 -10.35 -3.65
N ILE A 148 -16.05 -9.66 -4.36
CA ILE A 148 -16.82 -8.52 -3.87
C ILE A 148 -17.65 -8.91 -2.64
N PHE A 149 -18.31 -10.08 -2.69
CA PHE A 149 -19.04 -10.60 -1.55
C PHE A 149 -18.12 -10.78 -0.33
N SER A 150 -16.99 -11.45 -0.52
CA SER A 150 -16.04 -11.73 0.57
C SER A 150 -15.40 -10.47 1.14
N LEU A 151 -15.04 -9.51 0.26
CA LEU A 151 -14.54 -8.19 0.63
C LEU A 151 -15.58 -7.42 1.45
N ARG A 152 -16.85 -7.41 1.02
CA ARG A 152 -17.96 -6.78 1.76
C ARG A 152 -18.10 -7.38 3.16
N GLU A 153 -18.06 -8.71 3.29
CA GLU A 153 -18.13 -9.35 4.60
C GLU A 153 -16.91 -9.05 5.48
N GLY A 154 -15.71 -8.99 4.88
CA GLY A 154 -14.49 -8.56 5.59
C GLY A 154 -14.62 -7.14 6.14
N LEU A 155 -15.08 -6.18 5.33
CA LEU A 155 -15.26 -4.79 5.74
C LEU A 155 -16.36 -4.62 6.81
N ARG A 156 -17.41 -5.47 6.81
CA ARG A 156 -18.42 -5.50 7.88
C ARG A 156 -17.87 -6.01 9.20
N GLY A 157 -16.82 -6.82 9.16
CA GLY A 157 -16.24 -7.48 10.33
C GLY A 157 -15.27 -6.62 11.15
N ILE A 158 -14.93 -5.41 10.68
CA ILE A 158 -13.97 -4.52 11.35
C ILE A 158 -14.57 -3.14 11.64
N ASP A 159 -13.99 -2.46 12.62
CA ASP A 159 -14.14 -1.01 12.78
C ASP A 159 -13.04 -0.28 11.97
N PHE A 160 -13.26 0.98 11.67
CA PHE A 160 -12.32 1.86 10.98
C PHE A 160 -11.53 2.74 11.96
N SER A 161 -11.51 2.40 13.26
CA SER A 161 -10.71 3.10 14.26
C SER A 161 -9.20 2.85 14.08
N SER A 162 -8.36 3.64 14.77
CA SER A 162 -6.91 3.61 14.62
C SER A 162 -6.31 2.21 14.91
N GLU A 163 -6.91 1.49 15.86
CA GLU A 163 -6.47 0.17 16.31
C GLU A 163 -6.67 -0.92 15.26
N TYR A 164 -7.60 -0.73 14.31
CA TYR A 164 -7.97 -1.71 13.30
C TYR A 164 -7.41 -1.41 11.91
N ILE A 165 -6.56 -0.40 11.75
CA ILE A 165 -5.95 -0.08 10.44
C ILE A 165 -5.12 -1.25 9.91
N ASN A 166 -4.41 -1.97 10.78
CA ASN A 166 -3.67 -3.17 10.34
C ASN A 166 -4.62 -4.26 9.84
N SER A 167 -5.78 -4.45 10.48
CA SER A 167 -6.82 -5.37 10.00
C SER A 167 -7.40 -4.92 8.65
N LEU A 168 -7.55 -3.61 8.41
CA LEU A 168 -7.94 -3.09 7.11
C LEU A 168 -6.87 -3.38 6.04
N ILE A 169 -5.58 -3.22 6.36
CA ILE A 169 -4.49 -3.57 5.45
C ILE A 169 -4.55 -5.06 5.10
N GLU A 170 -4.77 -5.94 6.09
CA GLU A 170 -4.91 -7.39 5.88
C GLU A 170 -6.12 -7.75 5.00
N ILE A 171 -7.26 -7.07 5.16
CA ILE A 171 -8.43 -7.24 4.28
C ILE A 171 -8.09 -6.83 2.86
N CYS A 172 -7.45 -5.67 2.68
CA CYS A 172 -7.02 -5.21 1.35
C CYS A 172 -6.00 -6.19 0.74
N GLU A 173 -5.04 -6.68 1.50
CA GLU A 173 -4.06 -7.67 1.04
C GLU A 173 -4.75 -8.97 0.62
N ALA A 174 -5.67 -9.47 1.45
CA ALA A 174 -6.38 -10.70 1.20
C ALA A 174 -7.21 -10.65 -0.08
N TYR A 175 -7.86 -9.52 -0.39
CA TYR A 175 -8.82 -9.44 -1.49
C TYR A 175 -8.31 -8.69 -2.73
N LEU A 176 -7.22 -7.93 -2.65
CA LEU A 176 -6.75 -7.07 -3.75
C LEU A 176 -5.39 -7.49 -4.34
N SER A 177 -4.69 -8.46 -3.73
CA SER A 177 -3.35 -8.89 -4.15
C SER A 177 -3.29 -9.59 -5.52
N TYR A 178 -4.35 -10.27 -5.95
CA TYR A 178 -4.42 -10.90 -7.28
C TYR A 178 -5.24 -10.09 -8.29
N ILE A 179 -5.47 -8.82 -7.99
CA ILE A 179 -6.28 -7.91 -8.81
C ILE A 179 -5.35 -6.89 -9.44
N PRO A 180 -5.37 -6.67 -10.76
CA PRO A 180 -4.50 -5.66 -11.36
C PRO A 180 -4.97 -4.25 -11.03
N SER A 181 -4.03 -3.35 -10.72
CA SER A 181 -4.31 -1.93 -10.44
C SER A 181 -4.80 -1.18 -11.68
N SER A 182 -4.30 -1.54 -12.86
CA SER A 182 -4.67 -0.98 -14.17
C SER A 182 -5.02 -2.09 -15.15
N THR A 183 -6.10 -1.88 -15.90
CA THR A 183 -6.53 -2.74 -17.02
C THR A 183 -6.26 -2.08 -18.38
N TYR A 184 -5.49 -0.99 -18.41
CA TYR A 184 -5.20 -0.25 -19.62
C TYR A 184 -4.25 -1.02 -20.55
N LEU A 185 -4.69 -1.34 -21.76
CA LEU A 185 -4.02 -2.25 -22.69
C LEU A 185 -2.63 -1.81 -23.16
N LYS A 186 -2.26 -0.53 -22.98
CA LYS A 186 -0.91 -0.02 -23.32
C LYS A 186 0.10 -0.10 -22.17
N GLU A 187 -0.34 -0.55 -21.00
CA GLU A 187 0.52 -0.72 -19.83
C GLU A 187 0.67 -2.20 -19.50
N VAL A 188 1.80 -2.58 -18.90
CA VAL A 188 1.94 -3.90 -18.26
C VAL A 188 1.04 -3.94 -17.04
N SER A 189 0.33 -5.05 -16.83
CA SER A 189 -0.64 -5.21 -15.74
C SER A 189 -0.07 -6.08 -14.63
N ASP A 190 1.13 -5.76 -14.15
CA ASP A 190 1.92 -6.56 -13.20
C ASP A 190 2.01 -5.94 -11.79
N ILE A 191 1.28 -4.86 -11.55
CA ILE A 191 1.11 -4.27 -10.22
C ILE A 191 -0.25 -4.63 -9.65
N SER A 192 -0.25 -5.20 -8.44
CA SER A 192 -1.49 -5.53 -7.74
C SER A 192 -2.20 -4.25 -7.26
N LEU A 193 -3.52 -4.31 -7.18
CA LEU A 193 -4.33 -3.24 -6.63
C LEU A 193 -4.02 -3.03 -5.14
N PHE A 194 -3.69 -4.11 -4.41
CA PHE A 194 -3.23 -3.99 -3.03
C PHE A 194 -1.95 -3.15 -2.92
N ASP A 195 -0.90 -3.49 -3.67
CA ASP A 195 0.38 -2.79 -3.61
C ASP A 195 0.23 -1.32 -4.01
N HIS A 196 -0.52 -1.07 -5.09
CA HIS A 196 -0.88 0.28 -5.52
C HIS A 196 -1.58 1.06 -4.41
N SER A 197 -2.65 0.52 -3.82
CA SER A 197 -3.40 1.19 -2.76
C SER A 197 -2.58 1.39 -1.47
N LYS A 198 -1.73 0.42 -1.11
CA LYS A 198 -0.82 0.51 0.04
C LYS A 198 0.19 1.63 -0.14
N LEU A 199 0.82 1.72 -1.32
CA LEU A 199 1.77 2.79 -1.65
C LEU A 199 1.08 4.15 -1.73
N THR A 200 -0.09 4.24 -2.35
CA THR A 200 -0.90 5.47 -2.36
C THR A 200 -1.20 5.94 -0.92
N ALA A 201 -1.60 5.04 -0.02
CA ALA A 201 -1.80 5.37 1.39
C ALA A 201 -0.52 5.85 2.09
N ALA A 202 0.62 5.21 1.82
CA ALA A 202 1.91 5.64 2.35
C ALA A 202 2.25 7.06 1.86
N PHE A 203 2.29 7.30 0.55
CA PHE A 203 2.57 8.62 -0.02
C PHE A 203 1.63 9.69 0.53
N ALA A 204 0.32 9.39 0.62
CA ALA A 204 -0.67 10.33 1.11
C ALA A 204 -0.40 10.80 2.55
N VAL A 205 -0.15 9.88 3.47
CA VAL A 205 0.15 10.23 4.87
C VAL A 205 1.49 10.97 4.99
N ASN A 206 2.47 10.61 4.16
CA ASN A 206 3.76 11.29 4.12
C ASN A 206 3.61 12.75 3.66
N ILE A 207 2.83 12.98 2.60
CA ILE A 207 2.48 14.32 2.10
C ILE A 207 1.77 15.12 3.20
N LEU A 208 0.75 14.54 3.85
CA LEU A 208 0.01 15.19 4.93
C LEU A 208 0.94 15.68 6.05
N LEU A 209 1.81 14.80 6.55
CA LEU A 209 2.75 15.12 7.62
C LEU A 209 3.76 16.17 7.20
N TYR A 210 4.27 16.08 5.97
CA TYR A 210 5.21 17.05 5.42
C TYR A 210 4.58 18.45 5.29
N LEU A 211 3.37 18.56 4.76
CA LEU A 211 2.67 19.84 4.65
C LEU A 211 2.33 20.42 6.02
N ASN A 212 1.89 19.58 6.96
CA ASN A 212 1.54 20.03 8.30
C ASN A 212 2.74 20.57 9.10
N GLU A 213 3.90 19.91 9.05
CA GLU A 213 5.15 20.41 9.67
C GLU A 213 5.50 21.80 9.13
N ASN A 214 5.28 22.02 7.83
CA ASN A 214 5.53 23.29 7.15
C ASN A 214 4.35 24.28 7.23
N LYS A 215 3.29 23.96 7.99
CA LYS A 215 2.08 24.78 8.19
C LYS A 215 1.35 25.13 6.89
N ARG A 216 1.44 24.27 5.86
CA ARG A 216 0.77 24.42 4.56
C ARG A 216 -0.57 23.70 4.59
N LYS A 217 -1.66 24.47 4.60
CA LYS A 217 -3.04 23.94 4.74
C LYS A 217 -3.86 23.99 3.46
N ASP A 218 -3.45 24.78 2.47
CA ASP A 218 -4.12 24.88 1.17
C ASP A 218 -3.64 23.73 0.27
N HIS A 219 -4.27 22.56 0.39
CA HIS A 219 -3.88 21.35 -0.33
C HIS A 219 -4.17 21.47 -1.83
N LYS A 220 -5.22 22.20 -2.21
CA LYS A 220 -5.55 22.46 -3.61
C LYS A 220 -4.46 23.23 -4.33
N THR A 221 -4.03 24.37 -3.80
CA THR A 221 -2.99 25.16 -4.45
C THR A 221 -1.70 24.37 -4.54
N GLU A 222 -1.31 23.70 -3.45
CA GLU A 222 -0.01 23.01 -3.35
C GLU A 222 0.06 21.74 -4.19
N LEU A 223 -1.00 20.92 -4.20
CA LEU A 223 -0.96 19.55 -4.74
C LEU A 223 -1.73 19.39 -6.05
N PHE A 224 -2.66 20.30 -6.36
CA PHE A 224 -3.44 20.24 -7.58
C PHE A 224 -3.00 21.30 -8.59
N LEU A 225 -3.01 22.58 -8.20
CA LEU A 225 -2.64 23.68 -9.10
C LEU A 225 -1.13 23.76 -9.34
N ASN A 226 -0.31 23.53 -8.30
CA ASN A 226 1.15 23.61 -8.36
C ASN A 226 1.84 22.25 -8.17
N SER A 227 1.20 21.15 -8.57
CA SER A 227 1.76 19.78 -8.45
C SER A 227 3.19 19.65 -8.98
N ALA A 228 3.52 20.33 -10.07
CA ALA A 228 4.86 20.35 -10.65
C ALA A 228 5.93 20.92 -9.69
N SER A 229 5.57 21.91 -8.87
CA SER A 229 6.46 22.42 -7.81
C SER A 229 6.67 21.35 -6.73
N PHE A 230 5.57 20.74 -6.26
CA PHE A 230 5.64 19.72 -5.22
C PHE A 230 6.47 18.49 -5.63
N TYR A 231 6.41 18.04 -6.88
CA TYR A 231 7.26 16.95 -7.38
C TYR A 231 8.77 17.23 -7.27
N ASN A 232 9.19 18.50 -7.22
CA ASN A 232 10.58 18.89 -7.03
C ASN A 232 10.97 19.02 -5.56
N GLU A 233 10.00 18.96 -4.64
CA GLU A 233 10.26 19.03 -3.21
C GLU A 233 10.77 17.69 -2.69
N LYS A 234 11.72 17.74 -1.74
CA LYS A 234 12.20 16.55 -1.04
C LYS A 234 11.24 16.21 0.11
N ALA A 235 10.00 15.85 -0.21
CA ALA A 235 8.97 15.57 0.78
C ALA A 235 9.10 14.20 1.46
N PHE A 236 9.85 13.27 0.83
CA PHE A 236 9.97 11.88 1.26
C PHE A 236 11.42 11.52 1.58
N GLN A 237 11.59 10.53 2.47
CA GLN A 237 12.86 9.85 2.75
C GLN A 237 12.62 8.34 2.79
N ILE A 238 13.59 7.56 2.30
CA ILE A 238 13.59 6.11 2.47
C ILE A 238 14.50 5.80 3.65
N PHE A 239 13.93 5.16 4.67
CA PHE A 239 14.69 4.59 5.76
C PHE A 239 15.03 3.14 5.43
N SER A 240 16.27 2.75 5.70
CA SER A 240 16.71 1.36 5.61
C SER A 240 17.48 0.99 6.86
N CYS A 241 17.24 -0.21 7.38
CA CYS A 241 18.03 -0.80 8.45
C CYS A 241 18.47 -2.22 8.10
N ASP A 242 19.57 -2.62 8.72
CA ASP A 242 20.18 -3.94 8.58
C ASP A 242 20.63 -4.43 9.97
N ILE A 243 20.31 -5.68 10.29
CA ILE A 243 20.81 -6.35 11.48
C ILE A 243 22.11 -7.08 11.12
N SER A 244 23.24 -6.53 11.54
CA SER A 244 24.54 -7.16 11.33
C SER A 244 24.73 -8.42 12.21
N GLY A 245 25.55 -9.37 11.76
CA GLY A 245 25.95 -10.53 12.56
C GLY A 245 24.94 -11.69 12.62
N ILE A 246 23.89 -11.68 11.80
CA ILE A 246 22.83 -12.71 11.77
C ILE A 246 23.38 -14.13 11.66
N GLN A 247 24.30 -14.37 10.72
CA GLN A 247 24.87 -15.71 10.52
C GLN A 247 25.62 -16.19 11.77
N GLN A 248 26.44 -15.34 12.36
CA GLN A 248 27.18 -15.66 13.59
C GLN A 248 26.22 -15.94 14.74
N PHE A 249 25.17 -15.13 14.90
CA PHE A 249 24.15 -15.34 15.93
C PHE A 249 23.39 -16.66 15.74
N ILE A 250 22.92 -16.94 14.53
CA ILE A 250 22.11 -18.12 14.23
C ILE A 250 22.91 -19.42 14.39
N TYR A 251 24.14 -19.48 13.87
CA TYR A 251 24.91 -20.72 13.77
C TYR A 251 25.85 -21.01 14.95
N ASN A 252 26.03 -20.08 15.89
CA ASN A 252 26.81 -20.32 17.11
C ASN A 252 26.04 -21.15 18.16
N ILE A 253 25.70 -22.40 17.81
CA ILE A 253 24.85 -23.29 18.62
C ILE A 253 25.61 -24.54 19.09
N SER A 254 25.32 -24.98 20.33
CA SER A 254 25.80 -26.29 20.81
C SER A 254 25.08 -27.45 20.10
N SER A 255 25.72 -28.62 20.02
CA SER A 255 25.16 -29.80 19.34
C SER A 255 23.86 -30.36 19.95
N LYS A 256 23.58 -30.09 21.23
CA LYS A 256 22.33 -30.51 21.88
C LYS A 256 21.17 -29.60 21.46
N ARG A 257 20.07 -30.20 20.97
CA ARG A 257 18.85 -29.50 20.51
C ARG A 257 19.12 -28.42 19.44
N ALA A 258 20.14 -28.61 18.61
CA ALA A 258 20.60 -27.66 17.60
C ALA A 258 19.47 -27.11 16.72
N LEU A 259 18.61 -27.97 16.15
CA LEU A 259 17.50 -27.54 15.27
C LEU A 259 16.48 -26.64 15.98
N LYS A 260 16.16 -26.92 17.25
CA LYS A 260 15.25 -26.09 18.06
C LYS A 260 15.88 -24.72 18.31
N SER A 261 17.16 -24.70 18.69
CA SER A 261 17.93 -23.47 18.92
C SER A 261 17.99 -22.59 17.66
N LEU A 262 18.31 -23.20 16.51
CA LEU A 262 18.38 -22.54 15.21
C LEU A 262 17.06 -21.82 14.87
N ARG A 263 15.93 -22.55 14.97
CA ARG A 263 14.60 -21.98 14.72
C ARG A 263 14.26 -20.85 15.68
N SER A 264 14.54 -21.01 16.98
CA SER A 264 14.27 -19.94 17.95
C SER A 264 15.10 -18.69 17.71
N ARG A 265 16.36 -18.83 17.29
CA ARG A 265 17.24 -17.68 17.00
C ARG A 265 16.84 -16.97 15.72
N SER A 266 16.46 -17.72 14.67
CA SER A 266 15.92 -17.12 13.45
C SER A 266 14.63 -16.34 13.73
N PHE A 267 13.70 -16.92 14.50
CA PHE A 267 12.46 -16.24 14.88
C PHE A 267 12.71 -15.02 15.77
N TYR A 268 13.67 -15.11 16.69
CA TYR A 268 14.06 -13.97 17.55
C TYR A 268 14.51 -12.76 16.72
N LEU A 269 15.33 -12.96 15.70
CA LEU A 269 15.79 -11.88 14.82
C LEU A 269 14.64 -11.26 14.01
N GLU A 270 13.70 -12.08 13.54
CA GLU A 270 12.51 -11.59 12.84
C GLU A 270 11.67 -10.70 13.76
N ILE A 271 11.37 -11.16 14.98
CA ILE A 271 10.60 -10.37 15.97
C ILE A 271 11.34 -9.11 16.40
N LEU A 272 12.66 -9.15 16.53
CA LEU A 272 13.46 -7.96 16.82
C LEU A 272 13.31 -6.90 15.72
N LEU A 273 13.41 -7.31 14.45
CA LEU A 273 13.25 -6.42 13.32
C LEU A 273 11.83 -5.85 13.27
N GLU A 274 10.81 -6.71 13.38
CA GLU A 274 9.40 -6.33 13.37
C GLU A 274 9.07 -5.34 14.51
N ASN A 275 9.55 -5.60 15.72
CA ASN A 275 9.35 -4.70 16.86
C ASN A 275 10.03 -3.33 16.64
N LEU A 276 11.26 -3.31 16.13
CA LEU A 276 11.95 -2.06 15.83
C LEU A 276 11.17 -1.24 14.79
N ILE A 277 10.64 -1.89 13.75
CA ILE A 277 9.83 -1.23 12.73
C ILE A 277 8.53 -0.69 13.32
N ASP A 278 7.82 -1.47 14.13
CA ASP A 278 6.59 -1.02 14.79
C ASP A 278 6.84 0.14 15.78
N GLU A 279 7.98 0.15 16.50
CA GLU A 279 8.39 1.28 17.34
C GLU A 279 8.63 2.55 16.52
N ILE A 280 9.37 2.44 15.40
CA ILE A 280 9.62 3.58 14.50
C ILE A 280 8.30 4.12 13.96
N LEU A 281 7.37 3.26 13.51
CA LEU A 281 6.08 3.70 13.01
C LEU A 281 5.24 4.35 14.12
N SER A 282 5.19 3.74 15.31
CA SER A 282 4.42 4.23 16.45
C SER A 282 4.88 5.60 16.94
N PHE A 283 6.19 5.84 17.04
CA PHE A 283 6.74 7.16 17.40
C PHE A 283 6.39 8.25 16.39
N ASN A 284 6.09 7.88 15.14
CA ASN A 284 5.72 8.80 14.08
C ASN A 284 4.21 8.81 13.79
N HIS A 285 3.40 8.10 14.59
CA HIS A 285 1.95 7.91 14.38
C HIS A 285 1.60 7.39 12.98
N LEU A 286 2.49 6.57 12.41
CA LEU A 286 2.33 5.95 11.10
C LEU A 286 1.83 4.51 11.23
N TYR A 287 1.20 4.02 10.16
CA TYR A 287 0.75 2.64 10.03
C TYR A 287 1.66 1.84 9.10
N ARG A 288 1.50 0.51 9.12
CA ARG A 288 2.32 -0.44 8.33
C ARG A 288 2.19 -0.30 6.81
N THR A 289 1.29 0.54 6.31
CA THR A 289 1.28 0.97 4.90
C THR A 289 2.61 1.57 4.47
N ASN A 290 3.36 2.18 5.40
CA ASN A 290 4.66 2.81 5.16
C ASN A 290 5.83 1.81 5.03
N ILE A 291 5.60 0.52 5.28
CA ILE A 291 6.61 -0.53 5.10
C ILE A 291 6.61 -0.96 3.64
N ILE A 292 7.73 -0.77 2.94
CA ILE A 292 7.94 -1.28 1.59
C ILE A 292 8.33 -2.76 1.66
N TYR A 293 9.28 -3.08 2.53
CA TYR A 293 9.79 -4.44 2.70
C TYR A 293 10.34 -4.64 4.11
N THR A 294 10.15 -5.84 4.64
CA THR A 294 10.77 -6.36 5.86
C THR A 294 11.06 -7.84 5.63
N GLY A 295 12.29 -8.26 5.94
CA GLY A 295 12.67 -9.66 5.84
C GLY A 295 14.17 -9.89 5.76
N GLY A 296 14.62 -11.02 6.29
CA GLY A 296 16.03 -11.44 6.22
C GLY A 296 16.99 -10.52 7.00
N GLY A 297 16.47 -9.78 7.99
CA GLY A 297 17.27 -8.80 8.75
C GLY A 297 17.33 -7.41 8.15
N HIS A 298 16.69 -7.19 6.99
CA HIS A 298 16.62 -5.89 6.33
C HIS A 298 15.19 -5.35 6.32
N ALA A 299 15.05 -4.03 6.45
CA ALA A 299 13.79 -3.36 6.23
C ALA A 299 13.97 -2.06 5.43
N TYR A 300 12.92 -1.70 4.70
CA TYR A 300 12.80 -0.45 3.93
C TYR A 300 11.44 0.19 4.20
N LEU A 301 11.47 1.43 4.68
CA LEU A 301 10.27 2.22 5.00
C LEU A 301 10.25 3.51 4.18
N LEU A 302 9.07 3.91 3.73
CA LEU A 302 8.82 5.24 3.18
C LEU A 302 8.34 6.16 4.31
N LEU A 303 9.10 7.22 4.59
CA LEU A 303 8.83 8.13 5.72
C LEU A 303 8.89 9.60 5.28
N PRO A 304 8.17 10.51 5.95
CA PRO A 304 8.14 11.91 5.56
C PRO A 304 9.50 12.53 5.89
N ASN A 305 10.04 13.34 4.98
CA ASN A 305 11.32 14.01 5.18
C ASN A 305 11.14 15.27 6.06
N ILE A 306 10.89 15.04 7.35
CA ILE A 306 10.74 16.09 8.35
C ILE A 306 11.67 15.84 9.55
N ASN A 307 12.07 16.91 10.22
CA ASN A 307 13.06 16.85 11.31
C ASN A 307 12.57 16.02 12.50
N THR A 308 11.28 16.09 12.82
CA THR A 308 10.66 15.32 13.90
C THR A 308 10.82 13.82 13.67
N VAL A 309 10.51 13.34 12.46
CA VAL A 309 10.65 11.91 12.11
C VAL A 309 12.11 11.45 12.17
N LYS A 310 13.06 12.27 11.69
CA LYS A 310 14.50 11.94 11.78
C LYS A 310 14.96 11.75 13.23
N LYS A 311 14.52 12.60 14.15
CA LYS A 311 14.84 12.49 15.58
C LYS A 311 14.22 11.25 16.20
N ASN A 312 12.97 10.94 15.85
CA ASN A 312 12.27 9.76 16.35
C ASN A 312 12.96 8.46 15.90
N ILE A 313 13.36 8.38 14.62
CA ILE A 313 14.14 7.25 14.09
C ILE A 313 15.45 7.09 14.87
N GLN A 314 16.21 8.16 15.03
CA GLN A 314 17.49 8.12 15.76
C GLN A 314 17.29 7.59 17.18
N THR A 315 16.26 8.08 17.88
CA THR A 315 15.94 7.65 19.25
C THR A 315 15.60 6.15 19.31
N ALA A 316 14.79 5.64 18.39
CA ALA A 316 14.44 4.22 18.32
C ALA A 316 15.69 3.34 18.07
N ILE A 317 16.55 3.76 17.13
CA ILE A 317 17.77 3.03 16.79
C ILE A 317 18.78 3.04 17.94
N ASP A 318 18.99 4.17 18.59
CA ASP A 318 19.89 4.27 19.74
C ASP A 318 19.41 3.40 20.91
N SER A 319 18.09 3.37 21.15
CA SER A 319 17.49 2.51 22.18
C SER A 319 17.69 1.02 21.86
N ALA A 320 17.39 0.62 20.63
CA ALA A 320 17.57 -0.76 20.18
C ALA A 320 19.04 -1.19 20.27
N ASN A 321 19.97 -0.37 19.79
CA ASN A 321 21.41 -0.65 19.86
C ASN A 321 21.91 -0.72 21.31
N TYR A 322 21.45 0.18 22.18
CA TYR A 322 21.78 0.15 23.60
C TYR A 322 21.33 -1.19 24.23
N LYS A 323 20.10 -1.63 23.93
CA LYS A 323 19.58 -2.89 24.49
C LYS A 323 20.30 -4.11 23.93
N LEU A 324 20.65 -4.11 22.65
CA LEU A 324 21.46 -5.17 22.06
C LEU A 324 22.85 -5.24 22.69
N MET A 325 23.49 -4.10 22.97
CA MET A 325 24.75 -4.07 23.70
C MET A 325 24.59 -4.62 25.12
N GLU A 326 23.53 -4.27 25.85
CA GLU A 326 23.31 -4.79 27.20
C GLU A 326 23.13 -6.32 27.21
N LEU A 327 22.47 -6.88 26.20
CA LEU A 327 22.13 -8.30 26.12
C LEU A 327 23.25 -9.19 25.55
N PHE A 328 24.07 -8.65 24.64
CA PHE A 328 24.98 -9.45 23.82
C PHE A 328 26.45 -8.99 23.86
N LYS A 329 26.77 -7.91 24.58
CA LYS A 329 28.15 -7.48 24.75
C LYS A 329 28.74 -8.26 25.93
N ASP A 330 29.75 -9.08 25.62
CA ASP A 330 30.59 -9.78 26.60
C ASP A 330 31.39 -8.80 27.47
#